data_AF-A0A7J6QT08-F1
#
_entry.id   AF-A0A7J6QT08-F1
#
_cell.length_a   1.000
_cell.length_b   1.000
_cell.length_c   1.000
_cell.angle_alpha   90.00
_cell.angle_beta   90.00
_cell.angle_gamma   90.00
#
_symmetry.space_group_name_H-M   'P 1'
#
loop_
_entity.id
_entity.type
_entity.pdbx_description
1 polymer ?
#
loop_
_entity_poly.entity_id
_entity_poly.type
_entity_poly.pdbx_seq_one_letter_code
_entity_poly.pdbx_strand_id
1 'polypeptide(L)'
;MAPQTSSVIECPPTKKARKESAPGVSGHPLGVRPLGNLYLDSQGSSTTARSEITGDLRVLGEEILLGTILRYLDGKSLALLGMTSRAMLAYTGLDELWKELVCGNENYRGKIEPAEGGAYWRDTYYRMRGGWKAPRVDCRVYSDLLYQPFLLRNLPMPAEISSSKSNIERVDVSDLSVEDFVRRFEKPGRPVILTGGMKGWSAMTKWSSDEYLMEACGDTVLLCGSGDLTMRQWLQYWKNGGCKEDGQLFVFDGEFRETCPKLTKDYEVFDYFKNDMYDLLNGTVYRPRNAWLMVGGPGGAS
;
A
#
# COMPACT_ATOMS: atom_id res chain seq x y z
N MET A 1 -8.21 -21.90 24.43
CA MET A 1 -8.41 -20.44 24.35
C MET A 1 -8.37 -20.04 22.89
N ALA A 2 -9.50 -19.58 22.35
CA ALA A 2 -9.57 -19.10 20.96
C ALA A 2 -8.66 -17.87 20.80
N PRO A 3 -7.98 -17.70 19.64
CA PRO A 3 -7.22 -16.49 19.39
C PRO A 3 -8.19 -15.31 19.34
N GLN A 4 -7.92 -14.28 20.14
CA GLN A 4 -8.64 -13.01 20.06
C GLN A 4 -8.41 -12.46 18.65
N THR A 5 -9.51 -12.31 17.91
CA THR A 5 -9.56 -11.69 16.60
C THR A 5 -8.98 -10.28 16.69
N SER A 6 -7.86 -10.01 16.01
CA SER A 6 -7.40 -8.63 15.84
C SER A 6 -8.48 -7.86 15.10
N SER A 7 -8.84 -6.68 15.59
CA SER A 7 -9.82 -5.80 14.97
C SER A 7 -9.18 -5.12 13.75
N VAL A 8 -9.37 -5.73 12.57
CA VAL A 8 -8.80 -5.29 11.28
C VAL A 8 -9.78 -4.35 10.60
N ILE A 9 -9.30 -3.22 10.05
CA ILE A 9 -10.09 -2.42 9.09
C ILE A 9 -10.24 -3.27 7.82
N GLU A 10 -11.40 -3.89 7.66
CA GLU A 10 -11.63 -4.86 6.60
C GLU A 10 -11.60 -4.21 5.21
N CYS A 11 -10.83 -4.81 4.31
CA CYS A 11 -10.88 -4.47 2.88
C CYS A 11 -12.25 -4.91 2.33
N PRO A 12 -13.04 -4.02 1.71
CA PRO A 12 -14.41 -4.35 1.34
C PRO A 12 -14.46 -5.49 0.31
N PRO A 13 -15.45 -6.41 0.42
CA PRO A 13 -15.62 -7.50 -0.51
C PRO A 13 -15.93 -6.96 -1.91
N THR A 14 -15.32 -7.56 -2.94
CA THR A 14 -15.59 -7.18 -4.33
C THR A 14 -17.05 -7.42 -4.68
N LYS A 15 -17.78 -6.37 -5.06
CA LYS A 15 -19.11 -6.46 -5.70
C LYS A 15 -18.99 -7.07 -7.09
N LYS A 16 -18.73 -8.38 -7.15
CA LYS A 16 -18.96 -9.33 -8.27
C LYS A 16 -18.46 -10.70 -7.82
N ALA A 17 -19.35 -11.51 -7.27
CA ALA A 17 -19.12 -12.94 -7.16
C ALA A 17 -19.03 -13.52 -8.57
N ARG A 18 -17.80 -13.71 -9.08
CA ARG A 18 -17.55 -14.48 -10.29
C ARG A 18 -17.23 -15.89 -9.83
N LYS A 19 -17.98 -16.88 -10.33
CA LYS A 19 -17.89 -18.31 -10.00
C LYS A 19 -16.45 -18.74 -9.77
N GLU A 20 -16.22 -19.38 -8.63
CA GLU A 20 -14.95 -20.04 -8.28
C GLU A 20 -14.60 -21.05 -9.37
N SER A 21 -13.51 -20.76 -10.07
CA SER A 21 -12.69 -21.74 -10.78
C SER A 21 -11.39 -21.91 -10.01
N ALA A 22 -10.70 -23.05 -10.22
CA ALA A 22 -9.44 -23.49 -9.60
C ALA A 22 -8.46 -22.37 -9.18
N PRO A 23 -7.55 -22.58 -8.20
CA PRO A 23 -6.65 -21.55 -7.67
C PRO A 23 -5.71 -21.05 -8.77
N GLY A 24 -6.21 -20.10 -9.55
CA GLY A 24 -5.59 -19.46 -10.67
C GLY A 24 -5.70 -17.98 -10.41
N VAL A 25 -4.57 -17.29 -10.54
CA VAL A 25 -4.52 -15.83 -10.48
C VAL A 25 -5.62 -15.27 -11.38
N SER A 26 -6.42 -14.34 -10.85
CA SER A 26 -7.46 -13.67 -11.63
C SER A 26 -6.86 -13.09 -12.93
N GLY A 27 -7.65 -12.91 -13.99
CA GLY A 27 -7.12 -12.33 -15.23
C GLY A 27 -6.63 -10.89 -15.02
N HIS A 28 -5.50 -10.51 -15.64
CA HIS A 28 -4.99 -9.13 -15.59
C HIS A 28 -6.07 -8.14 -16.06
N PRO A 29 -6.31 -6.99 -15.38
CA PRO A 29 -7.40 -6.07 -15.69
C PRO A 29 -7.44 -5.56 -17.14
N LEU A 30 -6.26 -5.35 -17.73
CA LEU A 30 -6.10 -4.94 -19.14
C LEU A 30 -5.83 -6.10 -20.10
N GLY A 31 -5.95 -7.36 -19.66
CA GLY A 31 -5.71 -8.53 -20.50
C GLY A 31 -4.24 -8.74 -20.90
N VAL A 32 -3.31 -8.23 -20.11
CA VAL A 32 -1.87 -8.49 -20.25
C VAL A 32 -1.59 -9.94 -19.86
N ARG A 33 -0.68 -10.60 -20.58
CA ARG A 33 -0.31 -12.00 -20.41
C ARG A 33 1.22 -12.16 -20.37
N PRO A 34 1.74 -13.24 -19.76
CA PRO A 34 3.16 -13.58 -19.84
C PRO A 34 3.63 -13.70 -21.30
N LEU A 35 4.88 -13.33 -21.56
CA LEU A 35 5.47 -13.36 -22.89
C LEU A 35 5.45 -14.77 -23.49
N GLY A 36 5.67 -15.80 -22.67
CA GLY A 36 5.66 -17.20 -23.09
C GLY A 36 4.35 -17.66 -23.73
N ASN A 37 3.23 -17.02 -23.39
CA ASN A 37 1.91 -17.36 -23.96
C ASN A 37 1.83 -17.02 -25.46
N LEU A 38 2.69 -16.14 -25.98
CA LEU A 38 2.79 -15.82 -27.40
C LEU A 38 3.04 -17.08 -28.25
N TYR A 39 3.84 -18.03 -27.76
CA TYR A 39 4.20 -19.26 -28.47
C TYR A 39 3.08 -20.32 -28.47
N LEU A 40 2.11 -20.20 -27.56
CA LEU A 40 1.02 -21.15 -27.38
C LEU A 40 -0.28 -20.69 -28.07
N ASP A 41 -0.33 -19.45 -28.56
CA ASP A 41 -1.51 -18.89 -29.20
C ASP A 41 -1.67 -19.45 -30.63
N SER A 42 -2.37 -20.58 -30.73
CA SER A 42 -2.61 -21.33 -31.97
C SER A 42 -3.44 -20.57 -33.03
N GLN A 43 -4.00 -19.42 -32.67
CA GLN A 43 -4.70 -18.50 -33.58
C GLN A 43 -3.77 -17.51 -34.30
N GLY A 44 -2.44 -17.60 -34.12
CA GLY A 44 -1.47 -17.10 -35.10
C GLY A 44 -1.67 -15.67 -35.59
N SER A 45 -2.22 -14.78 -34.77
CA SER A 45 -2.29 -13.37 -35.13
C SER A 45 -0.99 -12.73 -34.65
N SER A 46 0.04 -12.80 -35.50
CA SER A 46 0.51 -11.57 -36.16
C SER A 46 0.47 -10.33 -35.25
N THR A 47 -0.77 -9.84 -35.20
CA THR A 47 -1.30 -8.57 -34.71
C THR A 47 -1.31 -8.40 -33.19
N THR A 48 -0.79 -9.38 -32.44
CA THR A 48 -0.67 -9.31 -30.96
C THR A 48 0.76 -9.24 -30.44
N ALA A 49 1.75 -9.39 -31.33
CA ALA A 49 3.15 -9.18 -30.97
C ALA A 49 3.41 -7.69 -30.70
N ARG A 50 4.19 -7.39 -29.64
CA ARG A 50 4.61 -6.02 -29.30
C ARG A 50 5.06 -5.24 -30.53
N SER A 51 5.90 -5.85 -31.37
CA SER A 51 6.48 -5.26 -32.58
C SER A 51 5.45 -4.74 -33.60
N GLU A 52 4.22 -5.27 -33.59
CA GLU A 52 3.14 -4.80 -34.46
C GLU A 52 2.26 -3.76 -33.78
N ILE A 53 2.00 -3.90 -32.47
CA ILE A 53 1.09 -2.99 -31.74
C ILE A 53 1.79 -1.68 -31.28
N THR A 54 3.12 -1.68 -31.16
CA THR A 54 3.89 -0.46 -30.80
C THR A 54 4.26 0.39 -32.01
N GLY A 55 4.00 -0.06 -33.24
CA GLY A 55 4.36 0.68 -34.46
C GLY A 55 5.85 1.04 -34.50
N ASP A 56 6.16 2.28 -34.87
CA ASP A 56 7.54 2.78 -34.98
C ASP A 56 8.32 2.76 -33.65
N LEU A 57 7.61 2.78 -32.51
CA LEU A 57 8.22 2.69 -31.18
C LEU A 57 8.72 1.28 -30.84
N ARG A 58 8.52 0.29 -31.73
CA ARG A 58 9.04 -1.07 -31.55
C ARG A 58 10.56 -1.14 -31.39
N VAL A 59 11.29 -0.14 -31.90
CA VAL A 59 12.75 -0.05 -31.84
C VAL A 59 13.24 0.15 -30.41
N LEU A 60 12.41 0.74 -29.55
CA LEU A 60 12.73 0.94 -28.15
C LEU A 60 12.58 -0.40 -27.40
N GLY A 61 13.44 -0.68 -26.42
CA GLY A 61 13.19 -1.77 -25.47
C GLY A 61 12.04 -1.44 -24.53
N GLU A 62 11.39 -2.46 -23.93
CA GLU A 62 10.33 -2.23 -22.93
C GLU A 62 10.86 -1.43 -21.73
N GLU A 63 12.08 -1.74 -21.30
CA GLU A 63 12.77 -1.06 -20.19
C GLU A 63 12.98 0.42 -20.45
N ILE A 64 13.41 0.81 -21.66
CA ILE A 64 13.62 2.22 -22.01
C ILE A 64 12.29 2.94 -22.14
N LEU A 65 11.30 2.29 -22.77
CA LEU A 65 9.97 2.85 -22.92
C LEU A 65 9.35 3.14 -21.54
N LEU A 66 9.29 2.13 -20.68
CA LEU A 66 8.63 2.20 -19.38
C LEU A 66 9.48 2.94 -18.33
N GLY A 67 10.74 2.57 -18.18
CA GLY A 67 11.64 3.07 -17.14
C GLY A 67 12.18 4.48 -17.41
N THR A 68 12.21 4.92 -18.66
CA THR A 68 12.69 6.26 -19.03
C THR A 68 11.57 7.09 -19.63
N ILE A 69 11.09 6.75 -20.82
CA ILE A 69 10.26 7.67 -21.61
C ILE A 69 8.92 7.97 -20.93
N LEU A 70 8.17 6.95 -20.52
CA LEU A 70 6.84 7.13 -19.95
C LEU A 70 6.88 7.88 -18.61
N ARG A 71 7.93 7.71 -17.80
CA ARG A 71 8.05 8.42 -16.51
C ARG A 71 8.30 9.91 -16.67
N TYR A 72 8.84 10.36 -17.79
CA TYR A 72 9.03 11.79 -18.08
C TYR A 72 7.78 12.49 -18.63
N LEU A 73 6.74 11.74 -19.02
CA LEU A 73 5.53 12.31 -19.61
C LEU A 73 4.59 12.84 -18.53
N ASP A 74 3.98 13.99 -18.79
CA ASP A 74 2.89 14.49 -17.96
C ASP A 74 1.61 13.64 -18.15
N GLY A 75 0.68 13.72 -17.21
CA GLY A 75 -0.52 12.88 -17.26
C GLY A 75 -1.40 13.11 -18.49
N LYS A 76 -1.36 14.32 -19.10
CA LYS A 76 -2.07 14.58 -20.36
C LYS A 76 -1.41 13.83 -21.52
N SER A 77 -0.09 13.86 -21.63
CA SER A 77 0.64 13.13 -22.67
C SER A 77 0.52 11.62 -22.49
N LEU A 78 0.56 11.10 -21.26
CA LEU A 78 0.31 9.68 -20.97
C LEU A 78 -1.10 9.24 -21.39
N ALA A 79 -2.11 10.06 -21.09
CA ALA A 79 -3.49 9.79 -21.48
C ALA A 79 -3.64 9.72 -23.01
N LEU A 80 -3.10 10.73 -23.72
CA LEU A 80 -3.15 10.78 -25.19
C LEU A 80 -2.38 9.61 -25.82
N LEU A 81 -1.19 9.29 -25.30
CA LEU A 81 -0.39 8.16 -25.77
C LEU A 81 -1.13 6.83 -25.58
N GLY A 82 -1.79 6.66 -24.43
CA GLY A 82 -2.63 5.49 -24.16
C GLY A 82 -3.80 5.30 -25.13
N MET A 83 -4.21 6.35 -25.87
CA MET A 83 -5.27 6.27 -26.88
C MET A 83 -4.77 5.84 -28.26
N THR A 84 -3.45 5.73 -28.47
CA THR A 84 -2.87 5.47 -29.80
C THR A 84 -2.88 4.00 -30.20
N SER A 85 -2.74 3.08 -29.24
CA SER A 85 -2.79 1.63 -29.49
C SER A 85 -3.12 0.84 -28.22
N ARG A 86 -3.50 -0.44 -28.37
CA ARG A 86 -3.72 -1.35 -27.22
C ARG A 86 -2.46 -1.58 -26.39
N ALA A 87 -1.30 -1.62 -27.03
CA ALA A 87 -0.02 -1.73 -26.34
C ALA A 87 0.25 -0.48 -25.51
N MET A 88 0.10 0.72 -26.10
CA MET A 88 0.32 1.96 -25.37
C MET A 88 -0.68 2.11 -24.22
N LEU A 89 -1.94 1.70 -24.41
CA LEU A 89 -2.93 1.66 -23.32
C LEU A 89 -2.50 0.75 -22.15
N ALA A 90 -1.85 -0.38 -22.47
CA ALA A 90 -1.32 -1.29 -21.46
C ALA A 90 -0.09 -0.69 -20.74
N TYR A 91 0.88 -0.12 -21.46
CA TYR A 91 2.08 0.48 -20.86
C TYR A 91 1.75 1.74 -20.04
N THR A 92 0.95 2.66 -20.59
CA THR A 92 0.51 3.85 -19.84
C THR A 92 -0.54 3.51 -18.79
N GLY A 93 -1.02 2.27 -18.74
CA GLY A 93 -1.98 1.79 -17.74
C GLY A 93 -1.37 1.36 -16.41
N LEU A 94 -0.04 1.39 -16.27
CA LEU A 94 0.65 1.07 -15.03
C LEU A 94 0.34 2.08 -13.94
N ASP A 95 -0.15 1.59 -12.81
CA ASP A 95 -0.67 2.43 -11.73
C ASP A 95 0.42 3.32 -11.10
N GLU A 96 1.66 2.81 -11.00
CA GLU A 96 2.81 3.55 -10.46
C GLU A 96 3.10 4.86 -11.22
N LEU A 97 2.90 4.89 -12.55
CA LEU A 97 3.08 6.12 -13.35
C LEU A 97 2.12 7.23 -12.89
N TRP A 98 0.88 6.86 -12.61
CA TRP A 98 -0.15 7.81 -12.20
C TRP A 98 -0.03 8.14 -10.72
N LYS A 99 0.41 7.18 -9.90
CA LYS A 99 0.69 7.40 -8.48
C LYS A 99 1.75 8.47 -8.32
N GLU A 100 2.86 8.38 -9.07
CA GLU A 100 3.92 9.38 -9.05
C GLU A 100 3.40 10.78 -9.42
N LEU A 101 2.54 10.87 -10.45
CA LEU A 101 1.93 12.15 -10.87
C LEU A 101 0.96 12.75 -9.85
N VAL A 102 0.20 11.92 -9.13
CA VAL A 102 -0.77 12.38 -8.12
C VAL A 102 -0.07 12.68 -6.81
N CYS A 103 0.70 11.72 -6.29
CA CYS A 103 1.35 11.80 -4.98
C CYS A 103 2.57 12.72 -4.97
N GLY A 104 3.32 12.78 -6.08
CA GLY A 104 4.49 13.66 -6.22
C GLY A 104 4.15 15.13 -6.45
N ASN A 105 2.87 15.49 -6.63
CA ASN A 105 2.46 16.88 -6.81
C ASN A 105 2.11 17.52 -5.47
N GLU A 106 2.98 18.42 -4.98
CA GLU A 106 2.79 19.13 -3.72
C GLU A 106 1.45 19.89 -3.64
N ASN A 107 0.90 20.34 -4.76
CA ASN A 107 -0.40 21.02 -4.78
C ASN A 107 -1.56 20.11 -4.39
N TYR A 108 -1.39 18.80 -4.49
CA TYR A 108 -2.40 17.79 -4.14
C TYR A 108 -2.26 17.27 -2.70
N ARG A 109 -1.21 17.67 -1.97
CA ARG A 109 -0.98 17.27 -0.58
C ARG A 109 -2.23 17.54 0.28
N GLY A 110 -2.78 16.49 0.89
CA GLY A 110 -4.01 16.58 1.70
C GLY A 110 -5.29 16.93 0.93
N LYS A 111 -5.27 16.93 -0.40
CA LYS A 111 -6.39 17.28 -1.29
C LYS A 111 -6.71 16.18 -2.31
N ILE A 112 -6.08 15.02 -2.22
CA ILE A 112 -6.31 13.89 -3.13
C ILE A 112 -7.73 13.36 -2.96
N GLU A 113 -8.41 13.06 -4.06
CA GLU A 113 -9.77 12.48 -4.07
C GLU A 113 -9.76 11.02 -4.60
N PRO A 114 -9.49 10.02 -3.74
CA PRO A 114 -9.42 8.59 -4.05
C PRO A 114 -10.50 8.02 -5.00
N ALA A 115 -10.12 7.62 -6.22
CA ALA A 115 -11.04 7.01 -7.19
C ALA A 115 -11.68 5.69 -6.74
N GLU A 116 -12.93 5.45 -7.14
CA GLU A 116 -13.63 4.17 -6.91
C GLU A 116 -13.42 3.25 -8.12
N GLY A 117 -13.08 1.96 -7.90
CA GLY A 117 -13.41 0.90 -8.87
C GLY A 117 -12.34 0.39 -9.85
N GLY A 118 -11.05 0.59 -9.59
CA GLY A 118 -9.93 -0.14 -10.25
C GLY A 118 -9.22 0.59 -11.40
N ALA A 119 -7.88 0.50 -11.40
CA ALA A 119 -6.87 1.46 -11.90
C ALA A 119 -6.85 2.75 -11.06
N TYR A 120 -6.58 2.57 -9.77
CA TYR A 120 -6.90 3.53 -8.71
C TYR A 120 -6.19 4.86 -8.94
N TRP A 121 -4.89 4.89 -9.26
CA TRP A 121 -4.16 6.14 -9.39
C TRP A 121 -4.44 6.86 -10.70
N ARG A 122 -4.65 6.13 -11.79
CA ARG A 122 -5.06 6.73 -13.07
C ARG A 122 -6.44 7.37 -12.99
N ASP A 123 -7.41 6.66 -12.43
CA ASP A 123 -8.76 7.19 -12.27
C ASP A 123 -8.78 8.33 -11.23
N THR A 124 -7.92 8.26 -10.20
CA THR A 124 -7.75 9.35 -9.22
C THR A 124 -7.19 10.58 -9.92
N TYR A 125 -6.16 10.43 -10.75
CA TYR A 125 -5.62 11.52 -11.56
C TYR A 125 -6.70 12.15 -12.45
N TYR A 126 -7.49 11.33 -13.16
CA TYR A 126 -8.54 11.87 -14.02
C TYR A 126 -9.66 12.56 -13.26
N ARG A 127 -10.03 12.07 -12.08
CA ARG A 127 -10.99 12.77 -11.22
C ARG A 127 -10.46 14.14 -10.83
N MET A 128 -9.23 14.22 -10.35
CA MET A 128 -8.55 15.45 -9.95
C MET A 128 -8.42 16.47 -11.09
N ARG A 129 -8.49 16.01 -12.36
CA ARG A 129 -8.33 16.83 -13.57
C ARG A 129 -9.64 17.13 -14.32
N GLY A 130 -10.80 16.79 -13.77
CA GLY A 130 -12.10 17.13 -14.37
C GLY A 130 -12.93 15.95 -14.89
N GLY A 131 -12.66 14.72 -14.42
CA GLY A 131 -13.58 13.60 -14.55
C GLY A 131 -13.53 12.83 -15.86
N TRP A 132 -12.33 12.57 -16.39
CA TRP A 132 -12.16 11.63 -17.50
C TRP A 132 -12.21 10.17 -17.03
N LYS A 133 -12.57 9.23 -17.92
CA LYS A 133 -12.55 7.79 -17.63
C LYS A 133 -11.72 7.07 -18.68
N ALA A 134 -10.76 6.26 -18.22
CA ALA A 134 -9.99 5.43 -19.12
C ALA A 134 -10.91 4.43 -19.86
N PRO A 135 -10.66 4.17 -21.15
CA PRO A 135 -11.33 3.07 -21.83
C PRO A 135 -10.88 1.74 -21.19
N ARG A 136 -11.84 0.86 -20.87
CA ARG A 136 -11.56 -0.50 -20.38
C ARG A 136 -11.56 -1.45 -21.56
N VAL A 137 -10.37 -1.68 -22.12
CA VAL A 137 -10.16 -2.52 -23.30
C VAL A 137 -9.28 -3.71 -22.92
N ASP A 138 -9.69 -4.90 -23.35
CA ASP A 138 -8.82 -6.08 -23.36
C ASP A 138 -7.69 -5.85 -24.37
N CYS A 139 -6.50 -5.50 -23.86
CA CYS A 139 -5.38 -5.08 -24.68
C CYS A 139 -4.73 -6.26 -25.40
N ARG A 140 -4.84 -7.48 -24.84
CA ARG A 140 -4.21 -8.73 -25.36
C ARG A 140 -2.73 -8.54 -25.69
N VAL A 141 -2.00 -7.98 -24.73
CA VAL A 141 -0.55 -7.71 -24.85
C VAL A 141 0.23 -8.79 -24.12
N TYR A 142 1.27 -9.31 -24.75
CA TYR A 142 2.21 -10.25 -24.15
C TYR A 142 3.46 -9.50 -23.66
N SER A 143 3.67 -9.43 -22.34
CA SER A 143 4.81 -8.73 -21.72
C SER A 143 5.00 -9.22 -20.29
N ASP A 144 6.17 -9.81 -20.00
CA ASP A 144 6.52 -10.21 -18.63
C ASP A 144 6.74 -8.99 -17.73
N LEU A 145 7.30 -7.89 -18.27
CA LEU A 145 7.53 -6.66 -17.52
C LEU A 145 6.22 -6.04 -17.00
N LEU A 146 5.17 -6.05 -17.82
CA LEU A 146 3.84 -5.57 -17.42
C LEU A 146 3.08 -6.58 -16.55
N TYR A 147 3.30 -7.88 -16.75
CA TYR A 147 2.56 -8.93 -16.05
C TYR A 147 3.16 -9.27 -14.68
N GLN A 148 4.47 -9.17 -14.50
CA GLN A 148 5.18 -9.58 -13.29
C GLN A 148 4.67 -8.89 -12.02
N PRO A 149 4.46 -7.55 -11.97
CA PRO A 149 3.90 -6.91 -10.78
C PRO A 149 2.52 -7.49 -10.43
N PHE A 150 1.66 -7.67 -11.43
CA PHE A 150 0.36 -8.28 -11.25
C PHE A 150 0.45 -9.73 -10.75
N LEU A 151 1.40 -10.52 -11.25
CA LEU A 151 1.60 -11.89 -10.79
C LEU A 151 2.01 -11.90 -9.32
N LEU A 152 3.07 -11.17 -8.96
CA LEU A 152 3.64 -11.15 -7.60
C LEU A 152 2.59 -10.74 -6.56
N ARG A 153 1.75 -9.76 -6.87
CA ARG A 153 0.60 -9.33 -6.06
C ARG A 153 -0.39 -10.42 -5.71
N ASN A 154 -0.63 -11.32 -6.66
CA ASN A 154 -1.68 -12.32 -6.57
C ASN A 154 -1.14 -13.71 -6.19
N LEU A 155 0.17 -13.83 -5.97
CA LEU A 155 0.76 -15.07 -5.50
C LEU A 155 0.37 -15.29 -4.03
N PRO A 156 -0.17 -16.46 -3.67
CA PRO A 156 -0.38 -16.80 -2.28
C PRO A 156 0.98 -16.90 -1.58
N MET A 157 1.04 -16.42 -0.33
CA MET A 157 2.22 -16.62 0.52
C MET A 157 2.48 -18.13 0.66
N PRO A 158 3.69 -18.63 0.33
CA PRO A 158 4.02 -20.04 0.49
C PRO A 158 3.82 -20.50 1.94
N ALA A 159 3.22 -21.68 2.12
CA ALA A 159 2.91 -22.24 3.43
C ALA A 159 4.18 -22.46 4.27
N GLU A 160 5.32 -22.70 3.63
CA GLU A 160 6.63 -22.90 4.24
C GLU A 160 7.13 -21.63 4.95
N ILE A 161 6.88 -20.46 4.37
CA ILE A 161 7.23 -19.16 4.97
C ILE A 161 6.24 -18.81 6.08
N SER A 162 4.95 -19.12 5.91
CA SER A 162 3.93 -18.86 6.92
C SER A 162 4.03 -19.76 8.16
N SER A 163 4.58 -20.97 8.00
CA SER A 163 4.63 -22.00 9.06
C SER A 163 5.90 -21.98 9.92
N SER A 164 6.88 -21.10 9.63
CA SER A 164 8.06 -20.96 10.48
C SER A 164 7.64 -20.50 11.89
N LYS A 165 7.77 -21.41 12.86
CA LYS A 165 7.46 -21.12 14.27
C LYS A 165 8.36 -20.00 14.76
N SER A 166 7.76 -18.92 15.25
CA SER A 166 8.47 -17.82 15.93
C SER A 166 9.33 -18.40 17.06
N ASN A 167 10.63 -18.11 17.03
CA ASN A 167 11.61 -18.51 18.04
C ASN A 167 11.85 -17.44 19.13
N ILE A 168 11.08 -16.34 19.10
CA ILE A 168 11.19 -15.24 20.05
C ILE A 168 10.41 -15.58 21.33
N GLU A 169 11.04 -15.40 22.48
CA GLU A 169 10.43 -15.61 23.80
C GLU A 169 9.23 -14.67 24.01
N ARG A 170 8.16 -15.20 24.61
CA ARG A 170 6.94 -14.44 24.97
C ARG A 170 6.79 -14.42 26.47
N VAL A 171 6.62 -13.24 27.06
CA VAL A 171 6.48 -13.05 28.51
C VAL A 171 5.33 -12.11 28.77
N ASP A 172 4.42 -12.45 29.70
CA ASP A 172 3.35 -11.54 30.11
C ASP A 172 3.93 -10.41 30.96
N VAL A 173 3.46 -9.19 30.73
CA VAL A 173 3.92 -8.02 31.47
C VAL A 173 3.62 -8.12 32.97
N SER A 174 2.62 -8.90 33.40
CA SER A 174 2.34 -9.12 34.83
C SER A 174 3.44 -9.92 35.53
N ASP A 175 4.19 -10.71 34.76
CA ASP A 175 5.17 -11.68 35.27
C ASP A 175 6.61 -11.18 35.05
N LEU A 176 6.80 -9.92 34.67
CA LEU A 176 8.10 -9.35 34.32
C LEU A 176 8.29 -7.98 34.97
N SER A 177 9.12 -7.91 36.01
CA SER A 177 9.52 -6.62 36.60
C SER A 177 10.45 -5.84 35.67
N VAL A 178 10.61 -4.53 35.90
CA VAL A 178 11.51 -3.69 35.12
C VAL A 178 12.96 -4.18 35.24
N GLU A 179 13.39 -4.55 36.45
CA GLU A 179 14.74 -5.05 36.71
C GLU A 179 15.00 -6.37 35.97
N ASP A 180 14.00 -7.26 35.94
CA ASP A 180 14.08 -8.52 35.20
C ASP A 180 14.09 -8.31 33.70
N PHE A 181 13.32 -7.34 33.19
CA PHE A 181 13.36 -6.95 31.79
C PHE A 181 14.76 -6.44 31.40
N VAL A 182 15.32 -5.52 32.19
CA VAL A 182 16.67 -4.96 31.93
C VAL A 182 17.72 -6.06 31.94
N ARG A 183 17.69 -6.94 32.95
CA ARG A 183 18.67 -8.02 33.14
C ARG A 183 18.60 -9.08 32.05
N ARG A 184 17.40 -9.48 31.63
CA ARG A 184 17.17 -10.63 30.72
C ARG A 184 17.13 -10.25 29.23
N PHE A 185 16.76 -9.00 28.91
CA PHE A 185 16.45 -8.61 27.54
C PHE A 185 17.18 -7.34 27.10
N GLU A 186 17.03 -6.22 27.81
CA GLU A 186 17.59 -4.93 27.38
C GLU A 186 19.12 -4.92 27.37
N LYS A 187 19.76 -5.18 28.52
CA LYS A 187 21.22 -5.18 28.66
C LYS A 187 21.93 -6.20 27.76
N PRO A 188 21.44 -7.45 27.59
CA PRO A 188 22.04 -8.38 26.65
C PRO A 188 21.64 -8.15 25.18
N GLY A 189 20.73 -7.21 24.88
CA GLY A 189 20.25 -6.95 23.51
C GLY A 189 19.43 -8.10 22.93
N ARG A 190 18.68 -8.83 23.78
CA ARG A 190 17.91 -10.03 23.39
C ARG A 190 16.45 -9.67 23.10
N PRO A 191 15.90 -9.98 21.91
CA PRO A 191 14.52 -9.66 21.58
C PRO A 191 13.52 -10.47 22.41
N VAL A 192 12.38 -9.85 22.72
CA VAL A 192 11.26 -10.45 23.46
C VAL A 192 9.94 -9.90 22.96
N ILE A 193 8.89 -10.73 22.98
CA ILE A 193 7.50 -10.31 22.76
C ILE A 193 6.82 -10.17 24.12
N LEU A 194 6.45 -8.95 24.47
CA LEU A 194 5.68 -8.66 25.68
C LEU A 194 4.19 -8.92 25.40
N THR A 195 3.55 -9.79 26.20
CA THR A 195 2.13 -10.12 26.07
C THR A 195 1.30 -9.47 27.17
N GLY A 196 0.00 -9.29 26.94
CA GLY A 196 -0.93 -8.82 27.97
C GLY A 196 -0.90 -7.32 28.29
N GLY A 197 0.12 -6.59 27.84
CA GLY A 197 0.31 -5.18 28.22
C GLY A 197 -0.69 -4.17 27.63
N MET A 198 -1.32 -4.49 26.49
CA MET A 198 -2.24 -3.56 25.82
C MET A 198 -3.70 -3.75 26.26
N LYS A 199 -4.00 -4.65 27.21
CA LYS A 199 -5.39 -4.99 27.62
C LYS A 199 -6.20 -3.78 28.11
N GLY A 200 -5.55 -2.80 28.74
CA GLY A 200 -6.19 -1.58 29.25
C GLY A 200 -6.27 -0.43 28.25
N TRP A 201 -5.64 -0.54 27.08
CA TRP A 201 -5.60 0.54 26.10
C TRP A 201 -6.93 0.64 25.37
N SER A 202 -7.55 1.83 25.42
CA SER A 202 -8.77 2.07 24.64
C SER A 202 -8.52 2.04 23.12
N ALA A 203 -7.25 2.15 22.68
CA ALA A 203 -6.84 1.96 21.30
C ALA A 203 -7.27 0.59 20.73
N MET A 204 -7.28 -0.46 21.55
CA MET A 204 -7.63 -1.83 21.12
C MET A 204 -9.06 -1.94 20.57
N THR A 205 -9.95 -1.01 20.92
CA THR A 205 -11.34 -0.98 20.45
C THR A 205 -11.62 0.25 19.59
N LYS A 206 -11.11 1.42 19.98
CA LYS A 206 -11.40 2.69 19.28
C LYS A 206 -10.73 2.77 17.92
N TRP A 207 -9.50 2.29 17.77
CA TRP A 207 -8.75 2.47 16.52
C TRP A 207 -9.23 1.58 15.37
N SER A 208 -10.15 0.65 15.63
CA SER A 208 -10.87 -0.10 14.60
C SER A 208 -12.14 0.58 14.10
N SER A 209 -12.58 1.70 14.71
CA SER A 209 -13.73 2.47 14.24
C SER A 209 -13.27 3.59 13.32
N ASP A 210 -13.75 3.54 12.08
CA ASP A 210 -13.55 4.63 11.13
C ASP A 210 -14.13 5.94 11.69
N GLU A 211 -15.31 5.89 12.32
CA GLU A 211 -15.94 7.07 12.92
C GLU A 211 -15.04 7.72 13.96
N TYR A 212 -14.39 6.93 14.82
CA TYR A 212 -13.45 7.44 15.80
C TYR A 212 -12.21 8.05 15.15
N LEU A 213 -11.59 7.37 14.19
CA LEU A 213 -10.41 7.90 13.47
C LEU A 213 -10.74 9.21 12.74
N MET A 214 -11.93 9.29 12.17
CA MET A 214 -12.46 10.48 11.51
C MET A 214 -12.67 11.63 12.51
N GLU A 215 -13.22 11.36 13.68
CA GLU A 215 -13.41 12.36 14.75
C GLU A 215 -12.09 12.77 15.41
N ALA A 216 -11.12 11.86 15.46
CA ALA A 216 -9.83 12.07 16.11
C ALA A 216 -8.85 12.87 15.24
N CYS A 217 -8.81 12.58 13.94
CA CYS A 217 -7.81 13.12 13.01
C CYS A 217 -8.24 13.13 11.54
N GLY A 218 -9.55 13.12 11.25
CA GLY A 218 -10.09 12.97 9.89
C GLY A 218 -9.51 13.93 8.85
N ASP A 219 -9.34 15.20 9.21
CA ASP A 219 -8.84 16.25 8.31
C ASP A 219 -7.33 16.55 8.50
N THR A 220 -6.67 15.81 9.40
CA THR A 220 -5.22 15.91 9.63
C THR A 220 -4.48 15.23 8.49
N VAL A 221 -3.57 15.97 7.84
CA VAL A 221 -2.64 15.41 6.84
C VAL A 221 -1.60 14.55 7.54
N LEU A 222 -1.50 13.29 7.14
CA LEU A 222 -0.58 12.31 7.67
C LEU A 222 0.49 11.94 6.65
N LEU A 223 1.69 11.67 7.14
CA LEU A 223 2.81 11.21 6.32
C LEU A 223 2.55 9.78 5.83
N CYS A 224 2.45 9.60 4.52
CA CYS A 224 2.11 8.30 3.88
C CYS A 224 3.20 7.81 2.91
N GLY A 225 4.44 8.28 3.07
CA GLY A 225 5.55 7.98 2.17
C GLY A 225 5.47 8.80 0.88
N SER A 226 4.99 8.20 -0.21
CA SER A 226 5.04 8.81 -1.55
C SER A 226 4.05 9.96 -1.75
N GLY A 227 3.00 10.08 -0.94
CA GLY A 227 2.05 11.18 -1.00
C GLY A 227 1.17 11.28 0.25
N ASP A 228 1.28 12.41 0.95
CA ASP A 228 0.55 12.64 2.20
C ASP A 228 -0.95 12.79 1.98
N LEU A 229 -1.72 12.07 2.79
CA LEU A 229 -3.18 12.03 2.75
C LEU A 229 -3.74 12.47 4.09
N THR A 230 -4.92 13.07 4.10
CA THR A 230 -5.67 13.17 5.35
C THR A 230 -6.13 11.78 5.81
N MET A 231 -6.40 11.56 7.11
CA MET A 231 -6.95 10.28 7.58
C MET A 231 -8.23 9.89 6.82
N ARG A 232 -9.09 10.87 6.53
CA ARG A 232 -10.28 10.71 5.68
C ARG A 232 -9.93 10.18 4.30
N GLN A 233 -8.95 10.79 3.64
CA GLN A 233 -8.50 10.36 2.32
C GLN A 233 -7.86 8.98 2.38
N TRP A 234 -7.08 8.67 3.42
CA TRP A 234 -6.47 7.36 3.58
C TRP A 234 -7.52 6.25 3.77
N LEU A 235 -8.53 6.47 4.62
CA LEU A 235 -9.64 5.53 4.79
C LEU A 235 -10.43 5.34 3.48
N GLN A 236 -10.65 6.41 2.73
CA GLN A 236 -11.29 6.33 1.42
C GLN A 236 -10.44 5.58 0.39
N TYR A 237 -9.13 5.87 0.33
CA TYR A 237 -8.13 5.13 -0.46
C TYR A 237 -8.20 3.64 -0.16
N TRP A 238 -8.15 3.28 1.13
CA TRP A 238 -8.19 1.91 1.61
C TRP A 238 -9.44 1.18 1.13
N LYS A 239 -10.61 1.76 1.39
CA LYS A 239 -11.92 1.21 1.00
C LYS A 239 -12.11 1.12 -0.51
N ASN A 240 -11.48 2.01 -1.26
CA ASN A 240 -11.63 2.07 -2.72
C ASN A 240 -10.70 1.11 -3.49
N GLY A 241 -9.93 0.27 -2.77
CA GLY A 241 -9.12 -0.79 -3.36
C GLY A 241 -7.62 -0.64 -3.13
N GLY A 242 -7.20 0.42 -2.44
CA GLY A 242 -5.80 0.61 -2.01
C GLY A 242 -5.27 -0.54 -1.16
N CYS A 243 -6.15 -1.22 -0.40
CA CYS A 243 -5.85 -2.45 0.36
C CYS A 243 -5.35 -3.62 -0.47
N LYS A 244 -5.40 -3.52 -1.80
CA LYS A 244 -4.98 -4.58 -2.69
C LYS A 244 -3.67 -4.23 -3.40
N GLU A 245 -3.20 -2.98 -3.37
CA GLU A 245 -2.00 -2.56 -4.11
C GLU A 245 -0.74 -3.24 -3.58
N ASP A 246 0.31 -3.36 -4.42
CA ASP A 246 1.63 -3.84 -3.96
C ASP A 246 2.40 -2.72 -3.26
N GLY A 247 2.40 -1.52 -3.85
CA GLY A 247 2.96 -0.31 -3.25
C GLY A 247 1.90 0.47 -2.47
N GLN A 248 1.30 -0.13 -1.44
CA GLN A 248 0.24 0.56 -0.69
C GLN A 248 0.74 1.85 -0.05
N LEU A 249 -0.10 2.89 0.00
CA LEU A 249 0.19 4.02 0.87
C LEU A 249 0.08 3.60 2.34
N PHE A 250 1.20 3.69 3.04
CA PHE A 250 1.35 3.31 4.44
C PHE A 250 1.56 4.57 5.27
N VAL A 251 0.64 4.83 6.21
CA VAL A 251 0.81 5.92 7.17
C VAL A 251 2.01 5.58 8.04
N PHE A 252 3.01 6.46 8.05
CA PHE A 252 4.19 6.40 8.91
C PHE A 252 4.47 7.80 9.44
N ASP A 253 3.62 8.23 10.37
CA ASP A 253 3.59 9.62 10.82
C ASP A 253 4.23 9.76 12.21
N GLY A 254 5.37 10.44 12.28
CA GLY A 254 6.08 10.70 13.53
C GLY A 254 5.71 12.00 14.24
N GLU A 255 4.79 12.79 13.70
CA GLU A 255 4.24 14.03 14.27
C GLU A 255 2.80 13.85 14.79
N PHE A 256 2.30 12.61 14.77
CA PHE A 256 0.93 12.31 15.17
C PHE A 256 0.59 12.70 16.61
N ARG A 257 1.59 12.85 17.50
CA ARG A 257 1.35 13.25 18.89
C ARG A 257 0.91 14.70 18.97
N GLU A 258 1.48 15.55 18.11
CA GLU A 258 1.16 16.96 17.98
C GLU A 258 -0.08 17.17 17.11
N THR A 259 -0.20 16.43 16.00
CA THR A 259 -1.25 16.62 15.00
C THR A 259 -2.55 15.85 15.32
N CYS A 260 -2.47 14.78 16.12
CA CYS A 260 -3.59 13.92 16.51
C CYS A 260 -3.64 13.68 18.05
N PRO A 261 -3.72 14.72 18.89
CA PRO A 261 -3.58 14.60 20.35
C PRO A 261 -4.69 13.81 21.04
N LYS A 262 -5.79 13.49 20.35
CA LYS A 262 -6.81 12.57 20.86
C LYS A 262 -6.29 11.13 20.90
N LEU A 263 -5.52 10.71 19.90
CA LEU A 263 -4.98 9.35 19.79
C LEU A 263 -3.95 9.05 20.90
N THR A 264 -3.25 10.06 21.39
CA THR A 264 -2.25 9.89 22.47
C THR A 264 -2.86 9.51 23.81
N LYS A 265 -4.18 9.71 23.99
CA LYS A 265 -4.91 9.32 25.20
C LYS A 265 -5.36 7.86 25.17
N ASP A 266 -5.18 7.17 24.05
CA ASP A 266 -5.70 5.81 23.87
C ASP A 266 -4.71 4.71 24.22
N TYR A 267 -3.43 5.07 24.44
CA TYR A 267 -2.35 4.16 24.82
C TYR A 267 -1.45 4.79 25.88
N GLU A 268 -0.61 3.96 26.51
CA GLU A 268 0.38 4.40 27.50
C GLU A 268 1.74 3.80 27.17
N VAL A 269 2.83 4.48 27.55
CA VAL A 269 4.17 3.91 27.41
C VAL A 269 4.41 2.93 28.56
N PHE A 270 4.86 1.70 28.24
CA PHE A 270 5.20 0.70 29.26
C PHE A 270 6.30 1.19 30.20
N ASP A 271 6.26 0.76 31.46
CA ASP A 271 7.25 1.14 32.49
C ASP A 271 8.70 0.84 32.07
N TYR A 272 8.91 -0.22 31.29
CA TYR A 272 10.21 -0.57 30.71
C TYR A 272 10.82 0.52 29.83
N PHE A 273 9.98 1.37 29.20
CA PHE A 273 10.38 2.34 28.18
C PHE A 273 10.15 3.80 28.62
N LYS A 274 9.78 4.04 29.88
CA LYS A 274 9.55 5.41 30.39
C LYS A 274 10.83 6.23 30.56
N ASN A 275 11.97 5.57 30.72
CA ASN A 275 13.27 6.25 30.84
C ASN A 275 13.80 6.62 29.45
N ASP A 276 13.31 7.72 28.89
CA ASP A 276 13.77 8.25 27.61
C ASP A 276 14.95 9.22 27.82
N MET A 277 16.16 8.77 27.52
CA MET A 277 17.38 9.60 27.64
C MET A 277 17.35 10.85 26.73
N TYR A 278 16.52 10.87 25.69
CA TYR A 278 16.34 12.05 24.85
C TYR A 278 15.47 13.13 25.50
N ASP A 279 14.93 12.92 26.70
CA ASP A 279 14.14 13.92 27.44
C ASP A 279 14.91 15.21 27.72
N LEU A 280 16.24 15.12 27.80
CA LEU A 280 17.13 16.27 27.88
C LEU A 280 17.04 17.20 26.66
N LEU A 281 16.54 16.71 25.52
CA LEU A 281 16.37 17.45 24.28
C LEU A 281 14.93 17.94 24.06
N ASN A 282 14.02 17.73 25.02
CA ASN A 282 12.63 18.15 24.88
C ASN A 282 12.51 19.65 24.58
N GLY A 283 11.67 19.99 23.59
CA GLY A 283 11.49 21.37 23.12
C GLY A 283 12.58 21.88 22.17
N THR A 284 13.59 21.07 21.85
CA THR A 284 14.63 21.43 20.88
C THR A 284 14.39 20.80 19.52
N VAL A 285 14.91 21.43 18.47
CA VAL A 285 14.93 20.87 17.10
C VAL A 285 15.82 19.64 16.96
N TYR A 286 16.63 19.33 17.97
CA TYR A 286 17.58 18.21 17.95
C TYR A 286 16.99 16.91 18.49
N ARG A 287 15.83 16.95 19.14
CA ARG A 287 15.16 15.73 19.61
C ARG A 287 14.64 14.94 18.40
N PRO A 288 15.13 13.71 18.17
CA PRO A 288 14.57 12.87 17.12
C PRO A 288 13.12 12.52 17.45
N ARG A 289 12.31 12.29 16.42
CA ARG A 289 10.97 11.70 16.59
C ARG A 289 11.14 10.33 17.28
N ASN A 290 10.28 10.03 18.26
CA ASN A 290 10.41 8.84 19.11
C ASN A 290 9.13 7.98 19.16
N ALA A 291 8.12 8.33 18.39
CA ALA A 291 6.90 7.54 18.23
C ALA A 291 6.32 7.79 16.84
N TRP A 292 5.72 6.76 16.26
CA TRP A 292 5.10 6.82 14.93
C TRP A 292 3.71 6.21 14.98
N LEU A 293 2.74 6.88 14.38
CA LEU A 293 1.46 6.29 14.00
C LEU A 293 1.69 5.49 12.72
N MET A 294 1.39 4.21 12.79
CA MET A 294 1.52 3.29 11.67
C MET A 294 0.15 2.76 11.29
N VAL A 295 -0.28 3.01 10.05
CA VAL A 295 -1.56 2.51 9.52
C VAL A 295 -1.37 1.97 8.11
N GLY A 296 -1.73 0.71 7.92
CA GLY A 296 -1.55 -0.03 6.68
C GLY A 296 -2.26 -1.37 6.78
N GLY A 297 -2.17 -2.17 5.73
CA GLY A 297 -2.58 -3.58 5.82
C GLY A 297 -1.58 -4.52 5.18
N PRO A 298 -2.02 -5.74 4.84
CA PRO A 298 -1.10 -6.80 4.39
C PRO A 298 -0.25 -6.34 3.21
N GLY A 299 1.08 -6.48 3.33
CA GLY A 299 2.03 -6.07 2.29
C GLY A 299 2.45 -4.60 2.31
N GLY A 300 1.89 -3.76 3.20
CA GLY A 300 2.20 -2.32 3.26
C GLY A 300 3.56 -1.96 3.89
N ALA A 301 4.23 -2.92 4.54
CA ALA A 301 5.56 -2.74 5.13
C ALA A 301 6.40 -3.98 4.79
N SER A 302 6.88 -4.06 3.56
CA SER A 302 7.87 -5.03 3.08
C SER A 302 9.14 -4.33 2.65
#